data_AF-A0A858C6R7-F1
#
_entry.id   AF-A0A858C6R7-F1
#
_cell.length_a   1.000
_cell.length_b   1.000
_cell.length_c   1.000
_cell.angle_alpha   90.00
_cell.angle_beta   90.00
_cell.angle_gamma   90.00
#
_symmetry.space_group_name_H-M   'P 1'
#
loop_
_entity.id
_entity.type
_entity.pdbx_description
1 polymer ?
#
loop_
_entity_poly.entity_id
_entity_poly.type
_entity_poly.pdbx_seq_one_letter_code
_entity_poly.pdbx_strand_id
1 'polypeptide(L)'
;VWPIVGQEILNGDVGGNFQGVQITSGFFQLWRAEGITSEIELYWTAIGGLIMSGLMLFGGWFHYHKAAPKLEWFQNAESMLNHHLSGLLGLGCLAWSGHQIHIALPINKLLDAGVASQEIPLPYEFL
;
A
#
# COMPACT_ATOMS: atom_id res chain seq x y z
N VAL A 1 -6.93 -22.55 1.35
CA VAL A 1 -6.42 -23.57 2.29
C VAL A 1 -6.03 -24.81 1.51
N TRP A 2 -4.82 -25.34 1.71
CA TRP A 2 -4.35 -26.51 0.98
C TRP A 2 -5.13 -27.79 1.34
N PRO A 3 -5.45 -28.67 0.36
CA PRO A 3 -6.23 -29.88 0.56
C PRO A 3 -5.36 -31.03 1.09
N ILE A 4 -5.10 -31.04 2.40
CA ILE A 4 -4.23 -32.04 3.03
C ILE A 4 -5.05 -33.08 3.81
N VAL A 5 -6.01 -32.62 4.62
CA VAL A 5 -6.74 -33.46 5.58
C VAL A 5 -8.25 -33.21 5.59
N GLY A 6 -8.83 -32.74 4.46
CA GLY A 6 -10.23 -32.31 4.39
C GLY A 6 -10.45 -30.84 4.77
N GLN A 7 -9.40 -30.12 5.16
CA GLN A 7 -9.47 -28.70 5.53
C GLN A 7 -9.76 -27.76 4.35
N GLU A 8 -9.73 -28.25 3.12
CA GLU A 8 -10.21 -27.53 1.93
C GLU A 8 -11.71 -27.24 1.97
N ILE A 9 -12.48 -27.86 2.88
CA ILE A 9 -13.84 -27.44 3.22
C ILE A 9 -13.92 -25.96 3.64
N LEU A 10 -12.81 -25.39 4.10
CA LEU A 10 -12.68 -23.96 4.43
C LEU A 10 -12.62 -23.06 3.18
N ASN A 11 -12.39 -23.62 1.98
CA ASN A 11 -12.45 -22.89 0.71
C ASN A 11 -13.91 -22.80 0.25
N GLY A 12 -14.68 -21.92 0.89
CA GLY A 12 -16.05 -21.64 0.50
C GLY A 12 -16.13 -20.99 -0.89
N ASP A 13 -17.23 -21.23 -1.61
CA ASP A 13 -17.56 -20.48 -2.82
C ASP A 13 -17.92 -19.04 -2.45
N VAL A 14 -17.14 -18.08 -2.97
CA VAL A 14 -17.33 -16.64 -2.73
C VAL A 14 -17.78 -15.90 -4.00
N GLY A 15 -18.15 -16.63 -5.05
CA GLY A 15 -18.51 -16.08 -6.35
C GLY A 15 -17.30 -15.80 -7.25
N GLY A 16 -17.57 -15.33 -8.48
CA GLY A 16 -16.52 -15.01 -9.45
C GLY A 16 -15.69 -16.22 -9.90
N ASN A 17 -16.24 -17.44 -9.79
CA ASN A 17 -15.54 -18.70 -10.07
C ASN A 17 -14.28 -18.91 -9.20
N PHE A 18 -14.31 -18.40 -7.96
CA PHE A 18 -13.22 -18.54 -6.99
C PHE A 18 -13.71 -19.14 -5.67
N GLN A 19 -12.87 -19.97 -5.06
CA GLN A 19 -13.11 -20.59 -3.76
C GLN A 19 -11.98 -20.24 -2.79
N GLY A 20 -12.33 -19.88 -1.57
CA GLY A 20 -11.35 -19.49 -0.57
C GLY A 20 -11.97 -19.10 0.76
N VAL A 21 -11.14 -18.52 1.63
CA VAL A 21 -11.60 -17.96 2.90
C VAL A 21 -12.06 -16.54 2.63
N GLN A 22 -13.32 -16.22 2.95
CA GLN A 22 -13.81 -14.85 2.89
C GLN A 22 -13.05 -13.99 3.91
N ILE A 23 -12.40 -12.93 3.43
CA ILE A 23 -11.70 -11.96 4.28
C ILE A 23 -12.65 -10.83 4.70
N THR A 24 -12.44 -10.28 5.89
CA THR A 24 -13.22 -9.15 6.44
C THR A 24 -12.38 -7.91 6.73
N SER A 25 -11.16 -7.84 6.18
CA SER A 25 -10.21 -6.76 6.43
C SER A 25 -10.47 -5.48 5.64
N GLY A 26 -11.33 -5.52 4.61
CA GLY A 26 -11.64 -4.36 3.77
C GLY A 26 -10.58 -4.01 2.72
N PHE A 27 -9.59 -4.88 2.48
CA PHE A 27 -8.49 -4.57 1.54
C PHE A 27 -8.96 -4.33 0.10
N PHE A 28 -10.00 -5.02 -0.37
CA PHE A 28 -10.47 -4.85 -1.74
C PHE A 28 -11.08 -3.47 -1.97
N GLN A 29 -11.81 -2.94 -0.98
CA GLN A 29 -12.35 -1.59 -1.02
C GLN A 29 -11.24 -0.54 -0.98
N LEU A 30 -10.19 -0.79 -0.20
CA LEU A 30 -9.00 0.08 -0.16
C LEU A 30 -8.29 0.08 -1.52
N TRP A 31 -7.99 -1.08 -2.11
CA TRP A 31 -7.31 -1.15 -3.41
C TRP A 31 -8.12 -0.51 -4.54
N ARG A 32 -9.45 -0.70 -4.54
CA ARG A 32 -10.33 0.01 -5.48
C ARG A 32 -10.19 1.52 -5.32
N ALA A 33 -10.22 2.03 -4.08
CA ALA A 33 -10.08 3.45 -3.80
C ALA A 33 -8.74 4.00 -4.29
N GLU A 34 -7.68 3.18 -4.32
CA GLU A 34 -6.36 3.56 -4.85
C GLU A 34 -6.23 3.49 -6.37
N GLY A 35 -7.28 3.05 -7.09
CA GLY A 35 -7.24 2.89 -8.53
C GLY A 35 -6.48 1.65 -9.01
N ILE A 36 -6.25 0.66 -8.14
CA ILE A 36 -5.66 -0.63 -8.53
C ILE A 36 -6.71 -1.45 -9.29
N THR A 37 -6.36 -1.88 -10.50
CA THR A 37 -7.27 -2.57 -11.43
C THR A 37 -6.81 -3.96 -11.83
N SER A 38 -5.57 -4.32 -11.50
CA SER A 38 -4.94 -5.57 -11.92
C SER A 38 -4.06 -6.21 -10.83
N GLU A 39 -3.87 -7.52 -10.90
CA GLU A 39 -3.05 -8.27 -9.93
C GLU A 39 -1.57 -7.91 -10.00
N ILE A 40 -1.07 -7.45 -11.16
CA ILE A 40 0.34 -7.10 -11.34
C ILE A 40 0.73 -5.87 -10.52
N GLU A 41 -0.19 -4.91 -10.32
CA GLU A 41 0.03 -3.74 -9.47
C GLU A 41 0.18 -4.15 -7.99
N LEU A 42 -0.63 -5.10 -7.53
CA LEU A 42 -0.52 -5.68 -6.19
C LEU A 42 0.80 -6.42 -6.01
N TYR A 43 1.23 -7.19 -7.01
CA TYR A 43 2.53 -7.88 -6.99
C TYR A 43 3.68 -6.89 -6.81
N TRP A 44 3.72 -5.81 -7.60
CA TRP A 44 4.77 -4.80 -7.48
C TRP A 44 4.73 -4.04 -6.16
N THR A 45 3.53 -3.76 -5.63
CA THR A 45 3.36 -3.14 -4.31
C THR A 45 3.90 -4.04 -3.21
N ALA A 46 3.63 -5.35 -3.27
CA ALA A 46 4.15 -6.33 -2.31
C ALA A 46 5.67 -6.43 -2.36
N ILE A 47 6.28 -6.46 -3.55
CA ILE A 47 7.74 -6.46 -3.73
C ILE A 47 8.37 -5.17 -3.20
N GLY A 48 7.78 -4.01 -3.51
CA GLY A 48 8.22 -2.72 -2.97
C GLY A 48 8.18 -2.69 -1.44
N GLY A 49 7.11 -3.20 -0.83
CA GLY A 49 6.98 -3.34 0.62
C GLY A 49 8.04 -4.27 1.23
N LEU A 50 8.35 -5.39 0.58
CA LEU A 50 9.39 -6.32 1.03
C LEU A 50 10.79 -5.68 0.98
N ILE A 51 11.11 -4.95 -0.09
CA ILE A 51 12.37 -4.20 -0.19
C ILE A 51 12.46 -3.14 0.91
N MET A 52 11.39 -2.38 1.12
CA MET A 52 11.34 -1.36 2.17
C MET A 52 11.52 -1.98 3.57
N SER A 53 10.95 -3.16 3.83
CA SER A 53 11.19 -3.91 5.07
C SER A 53 12.68 -4.21 5.28
N GLY A 54 13.37 -4.66 4.22
CA GLY A 54 14.82 -4.87 4.25
C GLY A 54 15.60 -3.58 4.55
N LEU A 55 15.21 -2.46 3.94
CA LEU A 55 15.81 -1.14 4.21
C LEU A 55 15.59 -0.68 5.66
N MET A 56 14.40 -0.91 6.22
CA MET A 56 14.10 -0.56 7.62
C MET A 56 14.93 -1.40 8.60
N LEU A 57 15.07 -2.71 8.36
CA LEU A 57 15.93 -3.58 9.16
C LEU A 57 17.40 -3.15 9.08
N PHE A 58 17.88 -2.83 7.87
CA PHE A 58 19.23 -2.30 7.69
C PHE A 58 19.41 -0.96 8.40
N GLY A 59 18.44 -0.05 8.33
CA GLY A 59 18.45 1.22 9.05
C GLY A 59 18.60 1.03 10.55
N GLY A 60 17.87 0.07 11.14
CA GLY A 60 18.00 -0.30 12.55
C GLY A 60 19.38 -0.84 12.91
N TRP A 61 19.91 -1.79 12.12
CA TRP A 61 21.27 -2.30 12.32
C TRP A 61 22.33 -1.19 12.20
N PHE A 62 22.21 -0.35 11.18
CA PHE A 62 23.16 0.70 10.84
C PHE A 62 23.20 1.77 11.93
N HIS A 63 22.03 2.27 12.36
CA HIS A 63 21.92 3.27 13.41
C HIS A 63 22.15 2.73 14.83
N TYR A 64 22.42 1.43 14.99
CA TYR A 64 22.90 0.87 16.25
C TYR A 64 24.39 0.52 16.21
N HIS A 65 24.85 -0.18 15.17
CA HIS A 65 26.20 -0.74 15.12
C HIS A 65 27.24 0.12 14.38
N LYS A 66 26.80 1.05 13.51
CA LYS A 66 27.70 1.83 12.65
C LYS A 66 27.62 3.34 12.90
N ALA A 67 26.42 3.87 13.05
CA ALA A 67 26.15 5.29 13.22
C ALA A 67 25.14 5.53 14.34
N ALA A 68 25.51 5.11 15.55
CA ALA A 68 24.70 5.33 16.76
C ALA A 68 24.55 6.83 17.06
N PRO A 69 23.33 7.39 17.06
CA PRO A 69 23.12 8.78 17.44
C PRO A 69 23.44 9.01 18.92
N LYS A 70 23.85 10.24 19.25
CA LYS A 70 24.09 10.66 20.64
C LYS A 70 22.82 11.19 21.28
N LEU A 71 22.82 11.28 22.62
CA LEU A 71 21.67 11.73 23.41
C LEU A 71 21.16 13.13 22.98
N GLU A 72 22.06 14.05 22.62
CA GLU A 72 21.70 15.40 22.15
C GLU A 72 20.79 15.39 20.91
N TRP A 73 20.96 14.40 20.02
CA TRP A 73 20.10 14.25 18.84
C TRP A 73 18.69 13.85 19.24
N PHE A 74 18.56 12.87 20.14
CA PHE A 74 17.26 12.40 20.64
C PHE A 74 16.51 13.47 21.44
N GLN A 75 17.22 14.35 22.14
CA GLN A 75 16.64 15.41 22.96
C GLN A 75 16.27 16.67 22.17
N ASN A 76 16.55 16.73 20.87
CA ASN A 76 16.16 17.87 20.03
C ASN A 76 14.68 17.81 19.62
N ALA A 77 13.80 18.16 20.57
CA ALA A 77 12.35 18.12 20.38
C ALA A 77 11.84 19.11 19.32
N GLU A 78 12.47 20.27 19.18
CA GLU A 78 12.09 21.27 18.17
C GLU A 78 12.29 20.72 16.76
N SER A 79 13.48 20.17 16.49
CA SER A 79 13.77 19.53 15.20
C SER A 79 12.83 18.35 14.96
N MET A 80 12.65 17.47 15.95
CA MET A 80 11.78 16.30 15.84
C MET A 80 10.34 16.70 15.48
N LEU A 81 9.76 17.67 16.18
CA LEU A 81 8.39 18.12 15.93
C LEU A 81 8.25 18.78 14.56
N ASN A 82 9.19 19.64 14.18
CA ASN A 82 9.15 20.29 12.87
C ASN A 82 9.22 19.26 11.74
N HIS A 83 10.16 18.30 11.80
CA HIS A 83 10.29 17.28 10.77
C HIS A 83 9.11 16.30 10.73
N HIS A 84 8.48 15.98 11.86
CA HIS A 84 7.29 15.13 11.86
C HIS A 84 6.04 15.86 11.35
N LEU A 85 5.81 17.10 11.81
CA LEU A 85 4.59 17.83 11.45
C LEU A 85 4.64 18.33 10.00
N SER A 86 5.68 19.07 9.62
CA SER A 86 5.75 19.64 8.26
C SER A 86 6.29 18.65 7.25
N GLY A 87 7.29 17.84 7.63
CA GLY A 87 7.89 16.81 6.78
C GLY A 87 6.99 15.60 6.66
N LEU A 88 6.95 14.75 7.69
CA LEU A 88 6.26 13.45 7.61
C LEU A 88 4.76 13.59 7.34
N LEU A 89 4.04 14.38 8.13
CA LEU A 89 2.59 14.55 7.95
C LEU A 89 2.29 15.49 6.78
N GLY A 90 2.92 16.66 6.72
CA GLY A 90 2.68 17.65 5.66
C GLY A 90 3.00 17.13 4.27
N LEU A 91 4.23 16.68 4.02
CA LEU A 91 4.61 16.13 2.72
C LEU A 91 3.91 14.80 2.44
N GLY A 92 3.62 13.99 3.47
CA GLY A 92 2.83 12.77 3.34
C GLY A 92 1.42 13.04 2.80
N CYS A 93 0.69 13.97 3.43
CA CYS A 93 -0.64 14.38 2.96
C CYS A 93 -0.60 15.02 1.56
N LEU A 94 0.43 15.83 1.28
CA LEU A 94 0.59 16.48 -0.03
C LEU A 94 0.83 15.44 -1.14
N ALA A 95 1.77 14.51 -0.94
CA ALA A 95 2.07 13.44 -1.88
C ALA A 95 0.86 12.54 -2.11
N TRP A 96 0.15 12.18 -1.03
CA TRP A 96 -1.06 11.37 -1.11
C TRP A 96 -2.21 12.07 -1.84
N SER A 97 -2.35 13.38 -1.66
CA SER A 97 -3.31 14.18 -2.42
C SER A 97 -2.97 14.20 -3.91
N GLY A 98 -1.68 14.27 -4.25
CA GLY A 98 -1.22 14.13 -5.63
C GLY A 98 -1.61 12.79 -6.26
N HIS A 99 -1.34 11.68 -5.57
CA HIS A 99 -1.79 10.34 -6.01
C HIS A 99 -3.31 10.28 -6.19
N GLN A 100 -4.08 10.82 -5.23
CA GLN A 100 -5.54 10.84 -5.34
C GLN A 100 -6.02 11.63 -6.56
N ILE A 101 -5.47 12.82 -6.80
CA ILE A 101 -5.88 13.70 -7.90
C ILE A 101 -5.54 13.10 -9.26
N HIS A 102 -4.34 12.55 -9.40
CA HIS A 102 -3.80 12.18 -10.70
C HIS A 102 -4.05 10.72 -11.08
N ILE A 103 -4.31 9.83 -10.11
CA ILE A 103 -4.47 8.39 -10.36
C ILE A 103 -5.83 7.90 -9.85
N ALA A 104 -6.08 8.02 -8.55
CA ALA A 104 -7.26 7.42 -7.93
C ALA A 104 -8.57 7.99 -8.48
N LEU A 105 -8.70 9.32 -8.56
CA LEU A 105 -9.94 9.98 -8.98
C LEU A 105 -10.32 9.67 -10.44
N PRO A 106 -9.42 9.78 -11.44
CA PRO A 106 -9.74 9.42 -12.82
C PRO A 106 -10.22 7.97 -12.97
N ILE A 107 -9.52 7.02 -12.34
CA ILE A 107 -9.84 5.59 -12.43
C ILE A 107 -11.19 5.29 -11.75
N ASN A 108 -11.41 5.80 -10.53
CA ASN A 108 -12.66 5.58 -9.82
C ASN A 108 -13.86 6.19 -10.56
N LYS A 109 -13.67 7.36 -11.20
CA LYS A 109 -14.74 7.95 -12.03
C LYS A 109 -15.17 7.04 -13.18
N LEU A 110 -14.23 6.33 -13.81
CA LEU A 110 -14.54 5.37 -14.88
C LEU A 110 -15.18 4.09 -14.32
N LEU A 111 -14.64 3.56 -13.22
CA LEU A 111 -15.21 2.39 -12.53
C LEU A 111 -16.64 2.64 -12.06
N ASP A 112 -16.95 3.83 -11.54
CA ASP A 112 -18.29 4.21 -11.10
C ASP A 112 -19.24 4.50 -12.27
N ALA A 113 -18.69 4.83 -13.45
CA ALA A 113 -19.44 4.91 -14.70
C ALA A 113 -19.69 3.53 -15.34
N GLY A 114 -19.22 2.44 -14.72
CA GLY A 114 -19.42 1.07 -15.19
C GLY A 114 -18.44 0.62 -16.27
N VAL A 115 -17.35 1.36 -16.51
CA VAL A 115 -16.28 0.92 -17.42
C VAL A 115 -15.59 -0.30 -16.82
N ALA A 116 -15.37 -1.33 -17.64
CA ALA A 116 -14.69 -2.53 -17.20
C ALA A 116 -13.23 -2.24 -16.85
N SER A 117 -12.68 -2.88 -15.82
CA SER A 117 -11.33 -2.59 -15.34
C SER A 117 -10.25 -2.82 -16.40
N GLN A 118 -10.49 -3.72 -17.36
CA GLN A 118 -9.59 -4.01 -18.48
C GLN A 118 -9.60 -2.92 -19.56
N GLU A 119 -10.61 -2.05 -19.57
CA GLU A 119 -10.78 -0.97 -20.56
C GLU A 119 -10.32 0.38 -20.01
N ILE A 120 -10.00 0.46 -18.71
CA ILE A 120 -9.51 1.69 -18.08
C ILE A 120 -8.04 1.90 -18.48
N PRO A 121 -7.66 3.11 -18.94
CA PRO A 121 -6.26 3.44 -19.19
C PRO A 121 -5.40 3.19 -17.96
N LEU A 122 -4.16 2.77 -18.16
CA LEU A 122 -3.22 2.55 -17.06
C LEU A 122 -2.90 3.90 -16.38
N PRO A 123 -2.56 3.90 -15.07
CA PRO A 123 -2.31 5.12 -14.32
C PRO A 123 -1.37 6.14 -15.00
N TYR A 124 -0.34 5.65 -15.68
CA TYR A 124 0.64 6.51 -16.37
C TYR A 124 0.09 7.20 -17.62
N GLU A 125 -1.03 6.75 -18.18
CA GLU A 125 -1.67 7.35 -19.35
C GLU A 125 -2.51 8.60 -18.97
N PHE A 126 -2.76 8.81 -17.67
CA PHE A 126 -3.41 10.02 -17.15
C PHE A 126 -2.43 11.14 -16.75
N LEU A 127 -1.12 10.87 -16.79
CA LEU A 127 -0.03 11.78 -16.41
C LEU A 127 0.58 12.48 -17.64
#